data_AF-A0A954Z875-F1
#
_entry.id   AF-A0A954Z875-F1
#
_cell.length_a   1.000
_cell.length_b   1.000
_cell.length_c   1.000
_cell.angle_alpha   90.00
_cell.angle_beta   90.00
_cell.angle_gamma   90.00
#
_symmetry.space_group_name_H-M   'P 1'
#
loop_
_entity.id
_entity.type
_entity.pdbx_description
1 polymer ?
#
loop_
_entity_poly.entity_id
_entity_poly.type
_entity_poly.pdbx_seq_one_letter_code
_entity_poly.pdbx_strand_id
1 'polypeptide(L)'
;MLMVSAVMALLATTMAALATTVQLANEQQMGRGQALQHGQVAIERIERALQGATANENFPGFIVIAETINGATFPDTLVVWNPKSSPVDPSGLPRVNELVVFTPASGDPTRLLEIRGSYDTSQVPPLASTDDWNDLISMLKSFAYYDYDYGYGATAAVLSDLVRTVDVTNSSGQSLGRRACIRFEQTLRPSATEWQAYKAGSVSWSSLPWVQGVYGQTTGQRQSLCRVELQLRPGDVDLHDKQIAIPFFGSAAIYYQLER
;
A
#
# COMPACT_ATOMS: atom_id res chain seq x y z
N MET A 1 36.22 -53.51 -16.29
CA MET A 1 35.19 -52.75 -17.05
C MET A 1 34.06 -52.28 -16.15
N LEU A 2 33.35 -53.16 -15.42
CA LEU A 2 32.21 -52.78 -14.55
C LEU A 2 32.52 -51.77 -13.43
N MET A 3 33.69 -51.85 -12.78
CA MET A 3 34.06 -50.86 -11.75
C MET A 3 34.28 -49.45 -12.33
N VAL A 4 34.83 -49.34 -13.54
CA VAL A 4 35.10 -48.04 -14.18
C VAL A 4 33.79 -47.36 -14.58
N SER A 5 32.81 -48.12 -15.10
CA SER A 5 31.48 -47.59 -15.42
C SER A 5 30.72 -47.11 -14.18
N ALA A 6 30.87 -47.80 -13.03
CA ALA A 6 30.23 -47.37 -11.78
C ALA A 6 30.82 -46.06 -11.24
N VAL A 7 32.14 -45.88 -11.30
CA VAL A 7 32.81 -44.64 -10.90
C VAL A 7 32.42 -43.47 -11.82
N MET A 8 32.37 -43.70 -13.14
CA MET A 8 31.93 -42.66 -14.09
C MET A 8 30.46 -42.28 -13.89
N ALA A 9 29.58 -43.24 -13.59
CA ALA A 9 28.19 -42.97 -13.26
C ALA A 9 28.05 -42.10 -11.99
N LEU A 10 28.83 -42.39 -10.94
CA LEU A 10 28.85 -41.58 -9.71
C LEU A 10 29.40 -40.16 -9.94
N LEU A 11 30.43 -40.01 -10.78
CA LEU A 11 30.94 -38.68 -11.13
C LEU A 11 29.92 -37.89 -11.96
N ALA A 12 29.22 -38.55 -12.90
CA ALA A 12 28.18 -37.91 -13.69
C ALA A 12 27.00 -37.46 -12.82
N THR A 13 26.55 -38.28 -11.87
CA THR A 13 25.43 -37.90 -10.97
C THR A 13 25.80 -36.78 -10.01
N THR A 14 27.02 -36.78 -9.47
CA THR A 14 27.50 -35.71 -8.59
C THR A 14 27.66 -34.38 -9.34
N MET A 15 28.18 -34.40 -10.57
CA MET A 15 28.24 -33.21 -11.42
C MET A 15 26.86 -32.70 -11.80
N ALA A 16 25.91 -33.59 -12.10
CA ALA A 16 24.52 -33.21 -12.35
C ALA A 16 23.87 -32.56 -11.12
N ALA A 17 24.09 -33.09 -9.92
CA ALA A 17 23.60 -32.51 -8.68
C ALA A 17 24.25 -31.14 -8.35
N LEU A 18 25.54 -30.96 -8.65
CA LEU A 18 26.19 -29.66 -8.50
C LEU A 18 25.68 -28.64 -9.52
N ALA A 19 25.45 -29.05 -10.77
CA ALA A 19 24.89 -28.17 -11.79
C ALA A 19 23.48 -27.69 -11.40
N THR A 20 22.62 -28.59 -10.93
CA THR A 20 21.27 -28.22 -10.48
C THR A 20 21.30 -27.33 -9.24
N THR A 21 22.16 -27.60 -8.26
CA THR A 21 22.28 -26.74 -7.07
C THR A 21 22.80 -25.34 -7.40
N VAL A 22 23.77 -25.20 -8.30
CA VAL A 22 24.25 -23.89 -8.77
C VAL A 22 23.15 -23.15 -9.53
N GLN A 23 22.40 -23.84 -10.38
CA GLN A 23 21.27 -23.24 -11.09
C GLN A 23 20.20 -22.73 -10.11
N LEU A 24 19.80 -23.55 -9.14
CA LEU A 24 18.82 -23.18 -8.11
C LEU A 24 19.32 -22.00 -7.25
N ALA A 25 20.61 -22.01 -6.88
CA ALA A 25 21.20 -20.90 -6.14
C ALA A 25 21.17 -19.61 -6.96
N ASN A 26 21.50 -19.68 -8.25
CA ASN A 26 21.46 -18.53 -9.15
C ASN A 26 20.03 -17.98 -9.31
N GLU A 27 19.04 -18.85 -9.57
CA GLU A 27 17.63 -18.48 -9.68
C GLU A 27 17.13 -17.81 -8.39
N GLN A 28 17.53 -18.34 -7.22
CA GLN A 28 17.18 -17.75 -5.93
C GLN A 28 17.80 -16.35 -5.74
N GLN A 29 19.06 -16.15 -6.13
CA GLN A 29 19.69 -14.82 -6.05
C GLN A 29 19.04 -13.84 -7.02
N MET A 30 18.72 -14.27 -8.24
CA MET A 30 18.00 -13.45 -9.22
C MET A 30 16.62 -13.02 -8.69
N GLY A 31 15.83 -13.96 -8.16
CA GLY A 31 14.51 -13.68 -7.58
C GLY A 31 14.58 -12.71 -6.40
N ARG A 32 15.60 -12.83 -5.53
CA ARG A 32 15.84 -11.86 -4.45
C ARG A 32 16.22 -10.47 -4.97
N GLY A 33 17.08 -10.40 -5.98
CA GLY A 33 17.46 -9.15 -6.62
C GLY A 33 16.24 -8.40 -7.20
N GLN A 34 15.37 -9.12 -7.90
CA GLN A 34 14.14 -8.55 -8.46
C GLN A 34 13.18 -8.07 -7.35
N ALA A 35 12.96 -8.88 -6.32
CA ALA A 35 12.11 -8.49 -5.19
C ALA A 35 12.65 -7.22 -4.48
N LEU A 36 13.97 -7.11 -4.29
CA LEU A 36 14.60 -5.91 -3.73
C LEU A 36 14.35 -4.67 -4.58
N GLN A 37 14.51 -4.78 -5.90
CA GLN A 37 14.25 -3.67 -6.82
C GLN A 37 12.78 -3.24 -6.79
N HIS A 38 11.84 -4.19 -6.86
CA HIS A 38 10.41 -3.92 -6.81
C HIS A 38 10.02 -3.25 -5.48
N GLY A 39 10.54 -3.76 -4.36
CA GLY A 39 10.24 -3.21 -3.03
C GLY A 39 10.76 -1.79 -2.86
N GLN A 40 11.99 -1.51 -3.31
CA GLN A 40 12.57 -0.16 -3.26
C GLN A 40 11.76 0.83 -4.12
N VAL A 41 11.44 0.46 -5.36
CA VAL A 41 10.67 1.32 -6.27
C VAL A 41 9.25 1.56 -5.73
N ALA A 42 8.61 0.54 -5.17
CA ALA A 42 7.27 0.67 -4.58
C ALA A 42 7.27 1.64 -3.39
N ILE A 43 8.19 1.46 -2.43
CA ILE A 43 8.32 2.36 -1.27
C ILE A 43 8.63 3.79 -1.73
N GLU A 44 9.60 3.97 -2.64
CA GLU A 44 9.98 5.30 -3.12
C GLU A 44 8.83 6.02 -3.82
N ARG A 45 8.03 5.31 -4.63
CA ARG A 45 6.85 5.89 -5.28
C ARG A 45 5.74 6.27 -4.29
N ILE A 46 5.50 5.43 -3.27
CA ILE A 46 4.55 5.72 -2.20
C ILE A 46 5.00 6.95 -1.40
N GLU A 47 6.26 6.98 -0.97
CA GLU A 47 6.82 8.10 -0.21
C GLU A 47 6.82 9.40 -1.01
N ARG A 48 7.17 9.35 -2.30
CA ARG A 48 7.11 10.51 -3.20
C ARG A 48 5.67 11.03 -3.34
N ALA A 49 4.69 10.14 -3.47
CA ALA A 49 3.29 10.54 -3.55
C ALA A 49 2.82 11.20 -2.24
N LEU A 50 3.22 10.66 -1.10
CA LEU A 50 2.92 11.22 0.23
C LEU A 50 3.60 12.57 0.46
N GLN A 51 4.86 12.75 0.03
CA GLN A 51 5.58 14.02 0.14
C GLN A 51 4.96 15.11 -0.73
N GLY A 52 4.37 14.74 -1.87
CA GLY A 52 3.65 15.67 -2.76
C GLY A 52 2.17 15.85 -2.42
N ALA A 53 1.69 15.33 -1.28
CA ALA A 53 0.27 15.40 -0.98
C ALA A 53 -0.14 16.78 -0.42
N THR A 54 -1.35 17.19 -0.80
CA THR A 54 -2.01 18.39 -0.28
C THR A 54 -2.82 18.02 0.95
N ALA A 55 -2.69 18.76 2.05
CA ALA A 55 -3.47 18.54 3.27
C ALA A 55 -4.11 19.83 3.77
N ASN A 56 -5.29 19.70 4.37
CA ASN A 56 -6.03 20.76 5.04
C ASN A 56 -6.86 20.19 6.20
N GLU A 57 -7.70 21.01 6.84
CA GLU A 57 -8.55 20.55 7.95
C GLU A 57 -9.54 19.44 7.53
N ASN A 58 -10.07 19.52 6.30
CA ASN A 58 -11.09 18.61 5.78
C ASN A 58 -10.50 17.29 5.26
N PHE A 59 -9.24 17.29 4.81
CA PHE A 59 -8.54 16.13 4.29
C PHE A 59 -7.07 16.10 4.75
N PRO A 60 -6.62 15.08 5.50
CA PRO A 60 -5.28 15.03 6.14
C PRO A 60 -4.14 14.65 5.17
N GLY A 61 -4.31 14.89 3.87
CA GLY A 61 -3.37 14.55 2.80
C GLY A 61 -3.42 13.12 2.30
N PHE A 62 -3.70 12.16 3.18
CA PHE A 62 -3.97 10.78 2.80
C PHE A 62 -4.87 10.10 3.81
N ILE A 63 -5.52 9.02 3.42
CA ILE A 63 -6.29 8.15 4.30
C ILE A 63 -5.99 6.69 4.00
N VAL A 64 -6.19 5.85 5.00
CA VAL A 64 -6.07 4.41 4.87
C VAL A 64 -7.46 3.80 4.94
N ILE A 65 -7.83 3.06 3.89
CA ILE A 65 -9.09 2.33 3.82
C ILE A 65 -8.79 0.87 4.13
N ALA A 66 -9.55 0.30 5.06
CA ALA A 66 -9.42 -1.10 5.45
C ALA A 66 -10.55 -1.92 4.84
N GLU A 67 -10.17 -2.98 4.13
CA GLU A 67 -11.11 -3.97 3.64
C GLU A 67 -11.42 -4.98 4.75
N THR A 68 -12.69 -5.37 4.91
CA THR A 68 -13.10 -6.32 5.94
C THR A 68 -13.56 -7.63 5.32
N ILE A 69 -12.93 -8.75 5.69
CA ILE A 69 -13.44 -10.10 5.41
C ILE A 69 -13.79 -10.76 6.74
N ASN A 70 -15.06 -11.15 6.91
CA ASN A 70 -15.48 -12.00 8.02
C ASN A 70 -15.00 -11.50 9.41
N GLY A 71 -15.04 -10.18 9.60
CA GLY A 71 -14.60 -9.51 10.83
C GLY A 71 -13.10 -9.22 10.95
N ALA A 72 -12.26 -9.74 10.05
CA ALA A 72 -10.85 -9.36 9.96
C ALA A 72 -10.66 -8.15 9.04
N THR A 73 -9.92 -7.13 9.52
CA THR A 73 -9.66 -5.89 8.79
C THR A 73 -8.25 -5.88 8.20
N PHE A 74 -8.15 -5.45 6.95
CA PHE A 74 -6.92 -5.40 6.17
C PHE A 74 -6.73 -3.97 5.66
N PRO A 75 -5.93 -3.13 6.32
CA PRO A 75 -5.65 -1.76 5.89
C PRO A 75 -4.63 -1.78 4.73
N ASP A 76 -5.05 -2.31 3.59
CA ASP A 76 -4.21 -2.57 2.42
C ASP A 76 -4.34 -1.51 1.32
N THR A 77 -5.17 -0.49 1.55
CA THR A 77 -5.46 0.56 0.57
C THR A 77 -5.09 1.92 1.14
N LEU A 78 -4.17 2.61 0.48
CA LEU A 78 -3.76 3.98 0.80
C LEU A 78 -4.27 4.92 -0.29
N VAL A 79 -4.98 5.97 0.11
CA VAL A 79 -5.49 7.02 -0.77
C VAL A 79 -4.76 8.31 -0.45
N VAL A 80 -4.14 8.93 -1.45
CA VAL A 80 -3.31 10.14 -1.30
C VAL A 80 -3.88 11.25 -2.17
N TRP A 81 -4.07 12.45 -1.60
CA TRP A 81 -4.45 13.64 -2.36
C TRP A 81 -3.21 14.28 -2.97
N ASN A 82 -2.90 13.93 -4.21
CA ASN A 82 -1.71 14.39 -4.93
C ASN A 82 -2.13 14.84 -6.34
N PRO A 83 -2.65 16.09 -6.46
CA PRO A 83 -3.04 16.66 -7.74
C PRO A 83 -1.81 16.90 -8.62
N LYS A 84 -1.96 16.73 -9.94
CA LYS A 84 -0.88 17.00 -10.91
C LYS A 84 -0.51 18.50 -11.01
N SER A 85 -1.46 19.35 -10.66
CA SER A 85 -1.36 20.81 -10.62
C SER A 85 -1.80 21.30 -9.24
N SER A 86 -2.00 22.61 -9.08
CA SER A 86 -2.67 23.13 -7.89
C SER A 86 -4.03 22.44 -7.67
N PRO A 87 -4.38 22.13 -6.41
CA PRO A 87 -5.69 21.56 -6.07
C PRO A 87 -6.81 22.47 -6.56
N VAL A 88 -7.89 21.89 -7.09
CA VAL A 88 -9.08 22.62 -7.55
C VAL A 88 -9.78 23.32 -6.39
N ASP A 89 -9.85 22.65 -5.23
CA ASP A 89 -10.37 23.22 -3.98
C ASP A 89 -9.37 22.95 -2.84
N PRO A 90 -8.37 23.83 -2.63
CA PRO A 90 -7.32 23.62 -1.64
C PRO A 90 -7.82 23.67 -0.19
N SER A 91 -9.01 24.26 0.05
CA SER A 91 -9.65 24.34 1.36
C SER A 91 -10.67 23.22 1.62
N GLY A 92 -11.16 22.56 0.56
CA GLY A 92 -12.20 21.55 0.62
C GLY A 92 -11.68 20.12 0.56
N LEU A 93 -12.49 19.24 -0.03
CA LEU A 93 -12.13 17.84 -0.25
C LEU A 93 -11.53 17.66 -1.65
N PRO A 94 -10.65 16.65 -1.85
CA PRO A 94 -10.12 16.33 -3.16
C PRO A 94 -11.21 16.03 -4.19
N ARG A 95 -10.83 16.17 -5.46
CA ARG A 95 -11.54 15.52 -6.57
C ARG A 95 -10.96 14.13 -6.84
N VAL A 96 -11.77 13.23 -7.41
CA VAL A 96 -11.33 11.85 -7.72
C VAL A 96 -10.10 11.84 -8.65
N ASN A 97 -10.02 12.75 -9.61
CA ASN A 97 -8.87 12.92 -10.51
C ASN A 97 -7.60 13.51 -9.86
N GLU A 98 -7.68 13.94 -8.60
CA GLU A 98 -6.53 14.40 -7.82
C GLU A 98 -5.98 13.30 -6.90
N LEU A 99 -6.61 12.12 -6.90
CA LEU A 99 -6.23 11.01 -6.04
C LEU A 99 -5.18 10.11 -6.68
N VAL A 100 -4.33 9.58 -5.81
CA VAL A 100 -3.43 8.45 -6.07
C VAL A 100 -3.78 7.37 -5.08
N VAL A 101 -4.12 6.19 -5.57
CA VAL A 101 -4.51 5.05 -4.75
C VAL A 101 -3.46 3.96 -4.89
N PHE A 102 -2.86 3.56 -3.78
CA PHE A 102 -2.00 2.39 -3.69
C PHE A 102 -2.78 1.24 -3.09
N THR A 103 -2.91 0.15 -3.83
CA THR A 103 -3.76 -0.97 -3.41
C THR A 103 -3.42 -2.26 -4.15
N PRO A 104 -3.68 -3.44 -3.57
CA PRO A 104 -3.65 -4.70 -4.30
C PRO A 104 -4.70 -4.71 -5.43
N ALA A 105 -4.38 -5.40 -6.54
CA ALA A 105 -5.36 -5.64 -7.58
C ALA A 105 -6.49 -6.57 -7.09
N SER A 106 -7.74 -6.27 -7.45
CA SER A 106 -8.92 -7.01 -6.98
C SER A 106 -8.97 -8.47 -7.45
N GLY A 107 -8.48 -8.77 -8.65
CA GLY A 107 -8.40 -10.13 -9.20
C GLY A 107 -7.07 -10.85 -8.92
N ASP A 108 -6.03 -10.12 -8.54
CA ASP A 108 -4.69 -10.68 -8.32
C ASP A 108 -3.95 -9.94 -7.19
N PRO A 109 -4.09 -10.41 -5.93
CA PRO A 109 -3.47 -9.75 -4.78
C PRO A 109 -1.95 -9.84 -4.75
N THR A 110 -1.31 -10.53 -5.72
CA THR A 110 0.15 -10.48 -5.89
C THR A 110 0.63 -9.17 -6.53
N ARG A 111 -0.30 -8.40 -7.14
CA ARG A 111 -0.01 -7.14 -7.82
C ARG A 111 -0.35 -5.94 -6.95
N LEU A 112 0.66 -5.14 -6.62
CA LEU A 112 0.49 -3.80 -6.06
C LEU A 112 0.33 -2.79 -7.19
N LEU A 113 -0.76 -2.03 -7.15
CA LEU A 113 -1.10 -1.02 -8.15
C LEU A 113 -0.95 0.39 -7.56
N GLU A 114 -0.50 1.32 -8.41
CA GLU A 114 -0.71 2.76 -8.25
C GLU A 114 -1.78 3.20 -9.26
N ILE A 115 -2.96 3.53 -8.77
CA ILE A 115 -4.10 3.96 -9.58
C ILE A 115 -4.21 5.48 -9.46
N ARG A 116 -4.36 6.17 -10.60
CA ARG A 116 -4.66 7.61 -10.63
C ARG A 116 -5.99 7.85 -11.32
N GLY A 117 -6.89 8.59 -10.66
CA GLY A 117 -8.09 9.11 -11.31
C GLY A 117 -7.71 10.10 -12.40
N SER A 118 -8.39 10.06 -13.54
CA SER A 118 -7.91 10.77 -14.74
C SER A 118 -8.83 11.89 -15.19
N TYR A 119 -10.14 11.65 -15.22
CA TYR A 119 -11.12 12.60 -15.76
C TYR A 119 -12.28 12.89 -14.81
N ASP A 120 -12.45 12.11 -13.74
CA ASP A 120 -13.54 12.30 -12.80
C ASP A 120 -13.27 13.50 -11.88
N THR A 121 -13.99 14.59 -12.13
CA THR A 121 -13.92 15.82 -11.34
C THR A 121 -14.94 15.86 -10.20
N SER A 122 -15.63 14.74 -9.93
CA SER A 122 -16.50 14.63 -8.76
C SER A 122 -15.69 14.76 -7.48
N GLN A 123 -16.31 15.33 -6.45
CA GLN A 123 -15.71 15.46 -5.14
C GLN A 123 -15.72 14.11 -4.44
N VAL A 124 -14.65 13.79 -3.72
CA VAL A 124 -14.58 12.54 -2.97
C VAL A 124 -15.61 12.51 -1.82
N PRO A 125 -15.96 11.31 -1.32
CA PRO A 125 -16.81 11.19 -0.14
C PRO A 125 -16.21 11.86 1.10
N PRO A 126 -17.06 12.33 2.04
CA PRO A 126 -16.60 12.78 3.34
C PRO A 126 -15.81 11.69 4.07
N LEU A 127 -14.81 12.09 4.87
CA LEU A 127 -13.94 11.14 5.60
C LEU A 127 -14.67 10.22 6.58
N ALA A 128 -15.86 10.61 7.05
CA ALA A 128 -16.66 9.80 7.95
C ALA A 128 -17.43 8.67 7.24
N SER A 129 -17.59 8.75 5.92
CA SER A 129 -18.39 7.81 5.13
C SER A 129 -17.55 6.63 4.63
N THR A 130 -17.30 5.65 5.49
CA THR A 130 -16.45 4.49 5.15
C THR A 130 -17.02 3.67 3.97
N ASP A 131 -18.33 3.51 3.90
CA ASP A 131 -18.98 2.72 2.83
C ASP A 131 -18.82 3.39 1.47
N ASP A 132 -19.09 4.70 1.37
CA ASP A 132 -18.91 5.48 0.15
C ASP A 132 -17.44 5.43 -0.36
N TRP A 133 -16.48 5.42 0.56
CA TRP A 133 -15.06 5.24 0.22
C TRP A 133 -14.79 3.84 -0.33
N ASN A 134 -15.32 2.79 0.28
CA ASN A 134 -15.17 1.42 -0.22
C ASN A 134 -15.77 1.26 -1.63
N ASP A 135 -16.92 1.88 -1.88
CA ASP A 135 -17.56 1.88 -3.20
C ASP A 135 -16.71 2.61 -4.25
N LEU A 136 -16.20 3.81 -3.91
CA LEU A 136 -15.29 4.56 -4.77
C LEU A 136 -14.02 3.76 -5.11
N ILE A 137 -13.39 3.14 -4.11
CA ILE A 137 -12.17 2.35 -4.31
C ILE A 137 -12.45 1.10 -5.14
N SER A 138 -13.58 0.41 -4.90
CA SER A 138 -13.97 -0.77 -5.66
C SER A 138 -14.21 -0.42 -7.13
N MET A 139 -14.84 0.73 -7.40
CA MET A 139 -15.00 1.27 -8.74
C MET A 139 -13.65 1.63 -9.39
N LEU A 140 -12.73 2.30 -8.67
CA LEU A 140 -11.41 2.62 -9.21
C LEU A 140 -10.58 1.35 -9.51
N LYS A 141 -10.66 0.33 -8.65
CA LYS A 141 -10.03 -0.98 -8.87
C LYS A 141 -10.58 -1.70 -10.09
N SER A 142 -11.89 -1.64 -10.33
CA SER A 142 -12.50 -2.30 -11.49
C SER A 142 -12.07 -1.65 -12.81
N PHE A 143 -12.03 -0.31 -12.88
CA PHE A 143 -11.52 0.40 -14.06
C PHE A 143 -10.02 0.18 -14.29
N ALA A 144 -9.23 0.11 -13.23
CA ALA A 144 -7.79 -0.21 -13.33
C ALA A 144 -7.51 -1.62 -13.88
N TYR A 145 -8.43 -2.57 -13.70
CA TYR A 145 -8.26 -3.96 -14.13
C TYR A 145 -8.55 -4.15 -15.62
N TYR A 146 -9.59 -3.50 -16.13
CA TYR A 146 -9.93 -3.52 -17.55
C TYR A 146 -9.23 -2.32 -18.21
N ASP A 147 -8.09 -2.56 -18.86
CA ASP A 147 -7.35 -1.61 -19.72
C ASP A 147 -8.18 -1.20 -20.96
N TYR A 148 -9.41 -0.75 -20.72
CA TYR A 148 -10.42 -0.39 -21.69
C TYR A 148 -10.89 1.02 -21.37
N ASP A 149 -10.66 1.89 -22.35
CA ASP A 149 -10.95 3.33 -22.37
C ASP A 149 -12.47 3.61 -22.36
N TYR A 150 -13.18 3.22 -21.29
CA TYR A 150 -14.62 3.44 -21.09
C TYR A 150 -14.95 4.83 -20.51
N GLY A 151 -14.09 5.83 -20.70
CA GLY A 151 -14.38 7.23 -20.33
C GLY A 151 -14.25 7.58 -18.84
N TYR A 152 -13.98 6.61 -17.95
CA TYR A 152 -13.63 6.87 -16.54
C TYR A 152 -12.11 7.08 -16.32
N GLY A 153 -11.29 6.67 -17.28
CA GLY A 153 -9.89 7.09 -17.47
C GLY A 153 -8.87 6.69 -16.40
N ALA A 154 -9.22 6.00 -15.33
CA ALA A 154 -8.26 5.69 -14.27
C ALA A 154 -7.04 4.93 -14.83
N THR A 155 -5.84 5.50 -14.69
CA THR A 155 -4.61 4.86 -15.17
C THR A 155 -3.99 4.07 -14.03
N ALA A 156 -3.66 2.80 -14.26
CA ALA A 156 -3.04 1.94 -13.26
C ALA A 156 -1.61 1.57 -13.68
N ALA A 157 -0.64 1.85 -12.80
CA ALA A 157 0.72 1.38 -12.94
C ALA A 157 0.96 0.21 -11.98
N VAL A 158 1.51 -0.90 -12.47
CA VAL A 158 1.93 -2.02 -11.61
C VAL A 158 3.25 -1.63 -10.95
N LEU A 159 3.27 -1.56 -9.63
CA LEU A 159 4.49 -1.30 -8.86
C LEU A 159 5.27 -2.58 -8.60
N SER A 160 4.55 -3.68 -8.37
CA SER A 160 5.13 -5.00 -8.16
C SER A 160 4.08 -6.06 -8.44
N ASP A 161 4.49 -7.19 -8.97
CA ASP A 161 3.75 -8.46 -9.13
C ASP A 161 4.29 -9.56 -8.18
N LEU A 162 5.17 -9.17 -7.26
CA LEU A 162 5.83 -10.05 -6.31
C LEU A 162 5.27 -9.90 -4.90
N VAL A 163 4.10 -9.29 -4.71
CA VAL A 163 3.53 -9.14 -3.38
C VAL A 163 3.21 -10.53 -2.82
N ARG A 164 3.72 -10.81 -1.62
CA ARG A 164 3.38 -12.03 -0.91
C ARG A 164 1.90 -12.01 -0.58
N THR A 165 1.25 -13.15 -0.75
CA THR A 165 -0.14 -13.33 -0.36
C THR A 165 -0.29 -14.38 0.73
N VAL A 166 -1.39 -14.28 1.47
CA VAL A 166 -1.81 -15.26 2.46
C VAL A 166 -3.28 -15.61 2.24
N ASP A 167 -3.63 -16.89 2.36
CA ASP A 167 -5.03 -17.30 2.39
C ASP A 167 -5.63 -16.99 3.76
N VAL A 168 -6.70 -16.21 3.77
CA VAL A 168 -7.50 -15.96 4.96
C VAL A 168 -8.45 -17.13 5.11
N THR A 169 -8.35 -17.87 6.20
CA THR A 169 -9.22 -19.02 6.46
C THR A 169 -10.18 -18.73 7.63
N ASN A 170 -11.36 -19.32 7.60
CA ASN A 170 -12.24 -19.34 8.77
C ASN A 170 -11.76 -20.37 9.81
N SER A 171 -12.44 -20.44 10.95
CA SER A 171 -12.17 -21.42 12.01
C SER A 171 -12.31 -22.89 11.57
N SER A 172 -13.00 -23.15 10.44
CA SER A 172 -13.14 -24.47 9.82
C SER A 172 -12.08 -24.75 8.76
N GLY A 173 -11.10 -23.86 8.56
CA GLY A 173 -10.03 -24.00 7.58
C GLY A 173 -10.46 -23.73 6.12
N GLN A 174 -11.69 -23.26 5.89
CA GLN A 174 -12.14 -22.88 4.54
C GLN A 174 -11.50 -21.55 4.15
N SER A 175 -10.93 -21.48 2.94
CA SER A 175 -10.42 -20.23 2.39
C SER A 175 -11.57 -19.24 2.15
N LEU A 176 -11.43 -18.05 2.71
CA LEU A 176 -12.31 -16.90 2.56
C LEU A 176 -11.79 -15.92 1.51
N GLY A 177 -10.61 -16.21 0.93
CA GLY A 177 -9.96 -15.36 -0.05
C GLY A 177 -8.47 -15.20 0.24
N ARG A 178 -7.75 -14.83 -0.80
CA ARG A 178 -6.31 -14.58 -0.77
C ARG A 178 -6.07 -13.08 -0.59
N ARG A 179 -5.19 -12.70 0.34
CA ARG A 179 -4.87 -11.30 0.65
C ARG A 179 -3.42 -10.97 0.50
N ALA A 180 -3.14 -9.75 0.05
CA ALA A 180 -1.81 -9.22 -0.04
C ALA A 180 -1.24 -8.94 1.36
N CYS A 181 0.02 -9.26 1.59
CA CYS A 181 0.76 -8.89 2.79
C CYS A 181 1.27 -7.44 2.67
N ILE A 182 0.33 -6.50 2.59
CA ILE A 182 0.55 -5.05 2.61
C ILE A 182 -0.23 -4.47 3.79
N ARG A 183 0.37 -3.52 4.48
CA ARG A 183 -0.25 -2.80 5.57
C ARG A 183 0.12 -1.33 5.48
N PHE A 184 -0.89 -0.49 5.48
CA PHE A 184 -0.77 0.95 5.70
C PHE A 184 -1.30 1.29 7.09
N GLU A 185 -0.62 2.20 7.78
CA GLU A 185 -1.09 2.73 9.06
C GLU A 185 -1.04 4.25 9.00
N GLN A 186 -2.16 4.89 9.37
CA GLN A 186 -2.23 6.33 9.54
C GLN A 186 -2.28 6.69 11.02
N THR A 187 -1.47 7.66 11.42
CA THR A 187 -1.54 8.30 12.72
C THR A 187 -1.66 9.80 12.56
N LEU A 188 -2.70 10.39 13.15
CA LEU A 188 -2.90 11.84 13.19
C LEU A 188 -2.52 12.38 14.57
N ARG A 189 -1.82 13.51 14.61
CA ARG A 189 -1.46 14.22 15.85
C ARG A 189 -1.72 15.72 15.71
N PRO A 190 -2.78 16.27 16.34
CA PRO A 190 -3.83 15.59 17.11
C PRO A 190 -4.64 14.56 16.31
N SER A 191 -5.20 13.55 16.99
CA SER A 191 -6.10 12.59 16.36
C SER A 191 -7.41 13.25 15.90
N ALA A 192 -8.16 12.59 15.01
CA ALA A 192 -9.45 13.11 14.57
C ALA A 192 -10.44 13.23 15.75
N THR A 193 -10.44 12.25 16.66
CA THR A 193 -11.29 12.27 17.85
C THR A 193 -10.93 13.41 18.81
N GLU A 194 -9.64 13.65 19.07
CA GLU A 194 -9.21 14.78 19.90
C GLU A 194 -9.56 16.12 19.26
N TRP A 195 -9.41 16.24 17.94
CA TRP A 195 -9.80 17.43 17.21
C TRP A 195 -11.31 17.71 17.35
N GLN A 196 -12.15 16.69 17.19
CA GLN A 196 -13.59 16.84 17.39
C GLN A 196 -13.94 17.15 18.85
N ALA A 197 -13.24 16.57 19.82
CA ALA A 197 -13.43 16.88 21.24
C ALA A 197 -13.06 18.34 21.57
N TYR A 198 -12.03 18.88 20.94
CA TYR A 198 -11.71 20.31 20.99
C TYR A 198 -12.84 21.16 20.40
N LYS A 199 -13.32 20.82 19.18
CA LYS A 199 -14.43 21.55 18.55
C LYS A 199 -15.73 21.50 19.35
N ALA A 200 -15.94 20.43 20.12
CA ALA A 200 -17.06 20.29 21.04
C ALA A 200 -16.87 21.05 22.38
N GLY A 201 -15.70 21.65 22.61
CA GLY A 201 -15.37 22.37 23.86
C GLY A 201 -14.96 21.47 25.03
N SER A 202 -14.80 20.16 24.81
CA SER A 202 -14.45 19.18 25.85
C SER A 202 -12.95 19.12 26.17
N VAL A 203 -12.11 19.58 25.24
CA VAL A 203 -10.64 19.62 25.35
C VAL A 203 -10.18 21.04 25.02
N SER A 204 -9.20 21.58 25.75
CA SER A 204 -8.69 22.93 25.46
C SER A 204 -7.66 22.90 24.33
N TRP A 205 -7.52 24.02 23.61
CA TRP A 205 -6.56 24.16 22.52
C TRP A 205 -5.13 23.78 22.92
N SER A 206 -4.69 24.19 24.12
CA SER A 206 -3.35 23.92 24.65
C SER A 206 -3.15 22.49 25.15
N SER A 207 -4.24 21.72 25.34
CA SER A 207 -4.15 20.32 25.79
C SER A 207 -4.19 19.31 24.64
N LEU A 208 -4.32 19.77 23.40
CA LEU A 208 -4.17 18.91 22.22
C LEU A 208 -2.70 18.47 22.06
N PRO A 209 -2.43 17.22 21.62
CA PRO A 209 -1.07 16.71 21.46
C PRO A 209 -0.41 17.23 20.17
N TRP A 210 -0.12 18.53 20.14
CA TRP A 210 0.57 19.19 19.04
C TRP A 210 1.96 18.60 18.83
N VAL A 211 2.35 18.42 17.57
CA VAL A 211 3.67 17.87 17.27
C VAL A 211 4.74 18.85 17.71
N GLN A 212 5.69 18.36 18.51
CA GLN A 212 6.74 19.16 19.13
C GLN A 212 6.22 20.36 19.96
N GLY A 213 4.94 20.36 20.36
CA GLY A 213 4.32 21.49 21.04
C GLY A 213 4.12 22.73 20.15
N VAL A 214 4.13 22.57 18.82
CA VAL A 214 4.02 23.69 17.87
C VAL A 214 2.55 24.11 17.71
N TYR A 215 2.14 25.10 18.52
CA TYR A 215 0.86 25.79 18.40
C TYR A 215 0.96 27.24 18.87
N GLY A 216 0.14 28.10 18.29
CA GLY A 216 -0.02 29.51 18.64
C GLY A 216 -1.41 29.81 19.20
N GLN A 217 -1.76 31.09 19.29
CA GLN A 217 -3.07 31.51 19.80
C GLN A 217 -4.21 31.27 18.80
N THR A 218 -3.89 31.23 17.51
CA THR A 218 -4.83 31.15 16.39
C THR A 218 -4.65 29.91 15.52
N THR A 219 -3.47 29.30 15.52
CA THR A 219 -3.13 28.22 14.58
C THR A 219 -2.24 27.17 15.23
N GLY A 220 -2.37 25.91 14.81
CA GLY A 220 -1.64 24.77 15.37
C GLY A 220 -1.15 23.84 14.27
N GLN A 221 0.02 23.22 14.45
CA GLN A 221 0.57 22.31 13.44
C GLN A 221 0.11 20.88 13.69
N ARG A 222 -0.65 20.33 12.75
CA ARG A 222 -1.06 18.93 12.75
C ARG A 222 -0.13 18.10 11.88
N GLN A 223 0.14 16.88 12.34
CA GLN A 223 0.89 15.88 11.59
C GLN A 223 -0.02 14.73 11.16
N SER A 224 0.13 14.30 9.92
CA SER A 224 -0.39 13.03 9.39
C SER A 224 0.80 12.13 9.05
N LEU A 225 0.98 11.05 9.80
CA LEU A 225 2.06 10.08 9.63
C LEU A 225 1.52 8.80 8.96
N CYS A 226 2.12 8.41 7.85
CA CYS A 226 1.89 7.14 7.18
C CYS A 226 3.05 6.19 7.47
N ARG A 227 2.74 4.95 7.86
CA ARG A 227 3.69 3.84 7.85
C ARG A 227 3.25 2.83 6.80
N VAL A 228 4.23 2.31 6.09
CA VAL A 228 4.05 1.34 5.02
C VAL A 228 4.80 0.08 5.40
N GLU A 229 4.12 -1.06 5.35
CA GLU A 229 4.73 -2.38 5.48
C GLU A 229 4.31 -3.21 4.27
N LEU A 230 5.28 -3.82 3.60
CA LEU A 230 5.01 -4.72 2.49
C LEU A 230 5.92 -5.95 2.57
N GLN A 231 5.44 -7.08 2.10
CA GLN A 231 6.24 -8.30 1.98
C GLN A 231 6.26 -8.77 0.53
N LEU A 232 7.44 -8.98 -0.03
CA LEU A 232 7.60 -9.52 -1.39
C LEU A 232 8.17 -10.93 -1.39
N ARG A 233 7.77 -11.72 -2.38
CA ARG A 233 8.34 -13.04 -2.67
C ARG A 233 9.48 -12.95 -3.68
N PRO A 234 10.57 -13.72 -3.51
CA PRO A 234 11.64 -13.79 -4.48
C PRO A 234 11.23 -14.66 -5.68
N GLY A 235 10.46 -14.09 -6.61
CA GLY A 235 10.07 -14.72 -7.87
C GLY A 235 9.11 -15.91 -7.76
N ASP A 236 8.83 -16.51 -8.92
CA ASP A 236 7.87 -17.62 -9.09
C ASP A 236 8.52 -19.01 -8.95
N VAL A 237 9.69 -19.08 -8.31
CA VAL A 237 10.38 -20.37 -8.15
C VAL A 237 9.57 -21.21 -7.17
N ASP A 238 8.94 -22.28 -7.69
CA ASP A 238 8.13 -23.29 -7.01
C ASP A 238 8.96 -24.16 -6.04
N LEU A 239 9.77 -23.50 -5.22
CA LEU A 239 10.53 -24.11 -4.14
C LEU A 239 9.58 -24.29 -2.97
N HIS A 240 9.14 -25.54 -2.79
CA HIS A 240 8.24 -26.01 -1.75
C HIS A 240 8.22 -25.13 -0.48
N ASP A 241 7.05 -24.54 -0.26
CA ASP A 241 6.41 -24.21 1.02
C ASP A 241 7.09 -23.22 1.99
N LYS A 242 8.25 -22.64 1.67
CA LYS A 242 8.88 -21.60 2.50
C LYS A 242 9.62 -20.54 1.69
N GLN A 243 8.97 -19.92 0.71
CA GLN A 243 9.52 -18.69 0.13
C GLN A 243 9.66 -17.65 1.26
N ILE A 244 10.92 -17.33 1.60
CA ILE A 244 11.24 -16.33 2.63
C ILE A 244 10.80 -14.98 2.09
N ALA A 245 9.70 -14.48 2.64
CA ALA A 245 9.21 -13.15 2.34
C ALA A 245 10.27 -12.11 2.73
N ILE A 246 10.52 -11.15 1.85
CA ILE A 246 11.40 -10.01 2.14
C ILE A 246 10.51 -8.86 2.60
N PRO A 247 10.62 -8.42 3.86
CA PRO A 247 9.85 -7.29 4.34
C PRO A 247 10.50 -5.97 3.90
N PHE A 248 9.67 -4.98 3.56
CA PHE A 248 10.10 -3.60 3.35
C PHE A 248 9.21 -2.69 4.20
N PHE A 249 9.83 -1.65 4.73
CA PHE A 249 9.20 -0.69 5.61
C PHE A 249 9.49 0.71 5.07
N GLY A 250 8.48 1.57 5.09
CA GLY A 250 8.58 2.97 4.70
C GLY A 250 7.76 3.84 5.63
N SER A 251 8.05 5.14 5.61
CA SER A 251 7.25 6.10 6.38
C SER A 251 7.37 7.51 5.82
N ALA A 252 6.25 8.23 5.81
CA ALA A 252 6.22 9.64 5.43
C ALA A 252 5.28 10.42 6.35
N ALA A 253 5.59 11.70 6.58
CA ALA A 253 4.76 12.58 7.38
C ALA A 253 4.44 13.86 6.61
N ILE A 254 3.19 14.31 6.73
CA ILE A 254 2.70 15.59 6.20
C ILE A 254 2.37 16.48 7.39
N TYR A 255 2.74 17.75 7.28
CA TYR A 255 2.43 18.77 8.28
C TYR A 255 1.53 19.82 7.65
N TYR A 256 0.45 20.17 8.33
CA TYR A 256 -0.49 21.19 7.87
C TYR A 256 -1.08 21.94 9.05
N GLN A 257 -1.59 23.12 8.77
CA GLN A 257 -2.11 24.02 9.78
C GLN A 257 -3.57 23.70 10.08
N LEU A 258 -3.93 23.74 11.36
CA LEU A 258 -5.31 23.84 11.83
C LEU A 258 -5.56 25.23 12.40
N GLU A 259 -6.75 25.74 12.19
CA GLU A 259 -7.21 27.02 12.73
C GLU A 259 -8.04 26.78 14.00
N ARG A 260 -7.88 27.69 14.96
CA ARG A 260 -8.51 27.60 16.27
C ARG A 260 -10.02 27.86 16.21
#